data_AF-A0AAJ1TKQ5-F1
#
_entry.id   AF-A0AAJ1TKQ5-F1
#
_cell.length_a   1.000
_cell.length_b   1.000
_cell.length_c   1.000
_cell.angle_alpha   90.00
_cell.angle_beta   90.00
_cell.angle_gamma   90.00
#
_symmetry.space_group_name_H-M   'P 1'
#
loop_
_entity.id
_entity.type
_entity.pdbx_description
1 polymer ?
#
loop_
_entity_poly.entity_id
_entity_poly.type
_entity_poly.pdbx_seq_one_letter_code
_entity_poly.pdbx_strand_id
1 'polypeptide(L)'
;MVTRVATVAFEGIEARSVDVQVQIIPGNVVFNVVGLPDKAVAESRERVRGALIASGLALPAKRITVNLAPADLPKEGSHYDLPIALGVMAAIGAIPADALGGYCVLGELALDGSITAVNGVLPAAIAAGARGLGLICPAATGSEAAWAGGDLDVLAPRSLIQLANHFKGSQVMARPEPSVAGLAGPLPDLSDIKGQEGAKRALEIAAAGGHNLLMSWHTRLTREKPGPYGWASCPRPTATFGSRAPSRCAATACAGRSPRRTRGRRSAASSSTRH
;
A
#
# COMPACT_ATOMS: atom_id res chain seq x y z
N MET A 1 -21.82 30.02 3.83
CA MET A 1 -21.87 28.66 4.38
C MET A 1 -20.53 27.98 4.14
N VAL A 2 -20.01 27.24 5.11
CA VAL A 2 -18.73 26.52 4.99
C VAL A 2 -19.06 25.03 5.06
N THR A 3 -18.63 24.28 4.05
CA THR A 3 -18.74 22.82 4.02
C THR A 3 -17.50 22.23 4.67
N ARG A 4 -17.68 21.21 5.52
CA ARG A 4 -16.57 20.50 6.18
C ARG A 4 -16.55 19.05 5.72
N VAL A 5 -15.38 18.54 5.39
CA VAL A 5 -15.14 17.14 5.03
C VAL A 5 -13.98 16.64 5.87
N ALA A 6 -14.19 15.56 6.61
CA ALA A 6 -13.12 14.94 7.39
C ALA A 6 -12.20 14.14 6.46
N THR A 7 -10.89 14.25 6.67
CA THR A 7 -9.84 13.49 6.01
C THR A 7 -8.73 13.16 7.01
N VAL A 8 -7.66 12.54 6.54
CA VAL A 8 -6.50 12.19 7.36
C VAL A 8 -5.20 12.60 6.67
N ALA A 9 -4.23 13.00 7.48
CA ALA A 9 -2.83 13.12 7.11
C ALA A 9 -2.04 11.97 7.73
N PHE A 10 -1.01 11.51 7.04
CA PHE A 10 -0.14 10.45 7.53
C PHE A 10 1.14 11.05 8.12
N GLU A 11 1.43 10.70 9.37
CA GLU A 11 2.71 10.97 10.03
C GLU A 11 3.36 9.61 10.34
N GLY A 12 4.16 9.12 9.40
CA GLY A 12 4.69 7.76 9.46
C GLY A 12 3.57 6.72 9.36
N ILE A 13 3.29 6.02 10.46
CA ILE A 13 2.21 5.01 10.55
C ILE A 13 0.93 5.57 11.19
N GLU A 14 0.99 6.76 11.78
CA GLU A 14 -0.15 7.36 12.46
C GLU A 14 -0.99 8.19 11.48
N ALA A 15 -2.31 8.00 11.52
CA ALA A 15 -3.26 8.81 10.77
C ALA A 15 -3.82 9.92 11.68
N ARG A 16 -3.42 11.16 11.41
CA ARG A 16 -3.94 12.35 12.10
C ARG A 16 -5.16 12.91 11.38
N SER A 17 -6.17 13.30 12.13
CA SER A 17 -7.37 13.91 11.56
C SER A 17 -7.08 15.29 10.96
N VAL A 18 -7.56 15.50 9.75
CA VAL A 18 -7.54 16.79 9.05
C VAL A 18 -8.95 17.12 8.60
N ASP A 19 -9.36 18.37 8.69
CA ASP A 19 -10.63 18.85 8.18
C ASP A 19 -10.41 19.73 6.95
N VAL A 20 -11.06 19.36 5.86
CA VAL A 20 -11.13 20.17 4.64
C VAL A 20 -12.35 21.07 4.73
N GLN A 21 -12.11 22.37 4.75
CA GLN A 21 -13.16 23.37 4.83
C GLN A 21 -13.26 24.10 3.49
N VAL A 22 -14.44 24.05 2.87
CA VAL A 22 -14.67 24.70 1.57
C VAL A 22 -15.66 25.83 1.74
N GLN A 23 -15.27 27.01 1.26
CA GLN A 23 -16.10 28.20 1.24
C GLN A 23 -16.19 28.77 -0.17
N ILE A 24 -17.41 29.03 -0.62
CA ILE A 24 -17.68 29.72 -1.89
C ILE A 24 -18.15 31.13 -1.57
N ILE A 25 -17.40 32.13 -2.05
CA ILE A 25 -17.66 33.56 -1.83
C ILE A 25 -17.91 34.22 -3.20
N PRO A 26 -18.88 35.14 -3.32
CA PRO A 26 -19.03 35.98 -4.51
C PRO A 26 -17.75 36.78 -4.78
N GLY A 27 -17.39 36.96 -6.06
CA GLY A 27 -16.20 37.74 -6.46
C GLY A 27 -15.44 37.06 -7.59
N ASN A 28 -14.15 37.37 -7.72
CA ASN A 28 -13.28 36.87 -8.78
C ASN A 28 -13.25 35.34 -8.83
N VAL A 29 -13.15 34.78 -10.03
CA VAL A 29 -13.07 33.33 -10.28
C VAL A 29 -11.68 32.83 -9.90
N VAL A 30 -11.50 32.45 -8.65
CA VAL A 30 -10.22 31.99 -8.10
C VAL A 30 -10.44 30.73 -7.27
N PHE A 31 -9.55 29.75 -7.41
CA PHE A 31 -9.50 28.55 -6.58
C PHE A 31 -8.21 28.58 -5.74
N ASN A 32 -8.35 28.78 -4.43
CA ASN A 32 -7.24 28.85 -3.49
C ASN A 32 -7.27 27.68 -2.51
N VAL A 33 -6.09 27.08 -2.26
CA VAL A 33 -5.88 26.07 -1.21
C VAL A 33 -4.94 26.67 -0.16
N VAL A 34 -5.33 26.62 1.11
CA VAL A 34 -4.63 27.23 2.25
C VAL A 34 -4.44 26.17 3.35
N GLY A 35 -3.37 26.29 4.14
CA GLY A 35 -3.07 25.37 5.25
C GLY A 35 -1.76 24.59 5.07
N LEU A 36 -0.71 25.23 4.54
CA LEU A 36 0.58 24.63 4.19
C LEU A 36 0.48 23.42 3.24
N PRO A 37 -0.14 23.59 2.05
CA PRO A 37 -0.10 22.56 1.01
C PRO A 37 1.29 22.48 0.38
N ASP A 38 1.79 21.27 0.16
CA ASP A 38 2.92 21.06 -0.76
C ASP A 38 2.49 21.26 -2.23
N LYS A 39 3.45 21.28 -3.17
CA LYS A 39 3.21 21.42 -4.61
C LYS A 39 2.16 20.43 -5.14
N ALA A 40 2.24 19.17 -4.71
CA ALA A 40 1.28 18.14 -5.14
C ALA A 40 -0.17 18.46 -4.75
N VAL A 41 -0.36 19.06 -3.56
CA VAL A 41 -1.68 19.50 -3.04
C VAL A 41 -2.10 20.82 -3.68
N ALA A 42 -1.16 21.71 -4.00
CA ALA A 42 -1.44 22.93 -4.74
C ALA A 42 -1.89 22.63 -6.18
N GLU A 43 -1.37 21.57 -6.80
CA GLU A 43 -1.77 21.06 -8.11
C GLU A 43 -3.13 20.36 -8.11
N SER A 44 -3.59 19.87 -6.95
CA SER A 44 -4.93 19.29 -6.78
C SER A 44 -6.04 20.21 -7.29
N ARG A 45 -5.86 21.54 -7.23
CA ARG A 45 -6.84 22.50 -7.75
C ARG A 45 -7.18 22.27 -9.22
N GLU A 46 -6.19 21.90 -10.04
CA GLU A 46 -6.39 21.68 -11.46
C GLU A 46 -7.00 20.30 -11.71
N ARG A 47 -6.54 19.28 -10.97
CA ARG A 47 -7.11 17.92 -11.02
C ARG A 47 -8.58 17.90 -10.62
N VAL A 48 -8.93 18.55 -9.50
CA VAL A 48 -10.32 18.68 -9.05
C VAL A 48 -11.16 19.45 -10.06
N ARG A 49 -10.64 20.54 -10.65
CA ARG A 49 -11.37 21.31 -11.67
C ARG A 49 -11.67 20.44 -12.90
N GLY A 50 -10.66 19.77 -13.45
CA GLY A 50 -10.81 18.90 -14.62
C GLY A 50 -11.80 17.77 -14.37
N ALA A 51 -11.66 17.10 -13.23
CA ALA A 51 -12.51 15.98 -12.85
C ALA A 51 -13.98 16.36 -12.63
N LEU A 52 -14.26 17.52 -12.04
CA LEU A 52 -15.64 18.01 -11.88
C LEU A 52 -16.28 18.31 -13.23
N ILE A 53 -15.54 18.94 -14.14
CA ILE A 53 -15.99 19.22 -15.51
C ILE A 53 -16.26 17.91 -16.26
N ALA A 54 -15.33 16.94 -16.19
CA ALA A 54 -15.49 15.62 -16.79
C ALA A 54 -16.69 14.85 -16.22
N SER A 55 -17.01 15.07 -14.94
CA SER A 55 -18.19 14.51 -14.27
C SER A 55 -19.51 15.21 -14.65
N GLY A 56 -19.48 16.21 -15.53
CA GLY A 56 -20.65 16.96 -15.96
C GLY A 56 -21.13 18.02 -14.96
N LEU A 57 -20.29 18.38 -13.99
CA LEU A 57 -20.60 19.41 -12.99
C LEU A 57 -20.03 20.75 -13.41
N ALA A 58 -20.90 21.74 -13.55
CA ALA A 58 -20.50 23.11 -13.81
C ALA A 58 -19.96 23.75 -12.52
N LEU A 59 -18.69 24.18 -12.55
CA LEU A 59 -18.12 24.96 -11.48
C LEU A 59 -18.63 26.41 -11.52
N PRO A 60 -19.11 26.97 -10.40
CA PRO A 60 -19.56 28.35 -10.38
C PRO A 60 -18.37 29.29 -10.61
N ALA A 61 -18.61 30.35 -11.39
CA ALA A 61 -17.68 31.46 -11.58
C ALA A 61 -17.60 32.34 -10.31
N LYS A 62 -17.18 31.75 -9.19
CA LYS A 62 -17.07 32.37 -7.86
C LYS A 62 -15.70 32.06 -7.26
N ARG A 63 -15.36 32.74 -6.17
CA ARG A 63 -14.14 32.47 -5.40
C ARG A 63 -14.34 31.25 -4.52
N ILE A 64 -13.55 30.20 -4.76
CA ILE A 64 -13.52 28.96 -3.97
C ILE A 64 -12.27 28.99 -3.12
N THR A 65 -12.45 28.95 -1.80
CA THR A 65 -11.34 28.86 -0.84
C THR A 65 -11.46 27.54 -0.09
N VAL A 66 -10.39 26.75 -0.15
CA VAL A 66 -10.23 25.48 0.53
C VAL A 66 -9.20 25.67 1.62
N ASN A 67 -9.56 25.37 2.86
CA ASN A 67 -8.68 25.45 4.01
C ASN A 67 -8.49 24.04 4.60
N LEU A 68 -7.24 23.63 4.79
CA LEU A 68 -6.87 22.35 5.37
C LEU A 68 -6.44 22.57 6.83
N ALA A 69 -7.26 22.15 7.79
CA ALA A 69 -7.02 22.32 9.23
C ALA A 69 -6.65 20.99 9.90
N PRO A 70 -5.72 20.94 10.87
CA PRO A 70 -4.94 22.04 11.48
C PRO A 70 -3.77 22.48 10.60
N ALA A 71 -3.39 23.77 10.63
CA ALA A 71 -2.32 24.31 9.78
C ALA A 71 -0.90 23.86 10.19
N ASP A 72 -0.73 23.28 11.37
CA ASP A 72 0.57 22.93 11.96
C ASP A 72 1.24 21.70 11.33
N LEU A 73 0.47 20.89 10.59
CA LEU A 73 0.95 19.68 9.95
C LEU A 73 1.27 19.95 8.47
N PRO A 74 2.45 19.58 7.94
CA PRO A 74 2.67 19.62 6.50
C PRO A 74 1.70 18.64 5.83
N LYS A 75 0.94 19.10 4.82
CA LYS A 75 0.06 18.21 4.03
C LYS A 75 0.78 17.84 2.75
N GLU A 76 1.31 16.63 2.74
CA GLU A 76 1.96 16.01 1.59
C GLU A 76 1.08 14.87 1.06
N GLY A 77 1.13 14.64 -0.25
CA GLY A 77 0.38 13.59 -0.93
C GLY A 77 -0.81 14.10 -1.73
N SER A 78 -1.22 13.31 -2.72
CA SER A 78 -2.31 13.60 -3.66
C SER A 78 -3.69 13.11 -3.17
N HIS A 79 -3.74 12.42 -2.03
CA HIS A 79 -4.95 11.84 -1.45
C HIS A 79 -5.98 12.85 -0.93
N TYR A 80 -5.65 14.15 -0.96
CA TYR A 80 -6.57 15.24 -0.65
C TYR A 80 -7.46 15.64 -1.83
N ASP A 81 -7.23 15.11 -3.04
CA ASP A 81 -8.00 15.48 -4.22
C ASP A 81 -9.50 15.16 -4.05
N LEU A 82 -9.81 13.95 -3.60
CA LEU A 82 -11.20 13.50 -3.38
C LEU A 82 -11.94 14.29 -2.29
N PRO A 83 -11.40 14.50 -1.06
CA PRO A 83 -12.10 15.29 -0.05
C PRO A 83 -12.31 16.75 -0.49
N ILE A 84 -11.37 17.34 -1.24
CA ILE A 84 -11.53 18.68 -1.79
C ILE A 84 -12.66 18.70 -2.83
N ALA A 85 -12.69 17.74 -3.75
CA ALA A 85 -13.75 17.63 -4.75
C ALA A 85 -15.13 17.49 -4.10
N LEU A 86 -15.27 16.62 -3.08
CA LEU A 86 -16.53 16.45 -2.35
C LEU A 86 -16.95 17.69 -1.58
N GLY A 87 -16.01 18.39 -0.94
CA GLY A 87 -16.29 19.65 -0.27
C GLY A 87 -16.82 20.71 -1.23
N VAL A 88 -16.27 20.79 -2.45
CA VAL A 88 -16.77 21.66 -3.51
C VAL A 88 -18.15 21.20 -3.99
N MET A 89 -18.36 19.91 -4.24
CA MET A 89 -19.65 19.35 -4.66
C MET A 89 -20.77 19.63 -3.66
N ALA A 90 -20.49 19.50 -2.36
CA ALA A 90 -21.46 19.84 -1.34
C ALA A 90 -21.67 21.36 -1.19
N ALA A 91 -20.62 22.17 -1.37
CA ALA A 91 -20.76 23.63 -1.37
C ALA A 91 -21.58 24.18 -2.55
N ILE A 92 -21.60 23.50 -3.70
CA ILE A 92 -22.47 23.83 -4.85
C ILE A 92 -23.86 23.20 -4.76
N GLY A 93 -24.11 22.33 -3.77
CA GLY A 93 -25.38 21.62 -3.59
C GLY A 93 -25.57 20.38 -4.47
N ALA A 94 -24.50 19.82 -5.04
CA ALA A 94 -24.57 18.58 -5.81
C ALA A 94 -24.72 17.33 -4.92
N ILE A 95 -24.26 17.42 -3.66
CA ILE A 95 -24.33 16.37 -2.63
C ILE A 95 -24.80 17.02 -1.31
N PRO A 96 -25.65 16.34 -0.51
CA PRO A 96 -26.00 16.80 0.83
C PRO A 96 -24.78 16.82 1.76
N ALA A 97 -24.47 17.98 2.34
CA ALA A 97 -23.35 18.15 3.27
C ALA A 97 -23.51 17.30 4.55
N ASP A 98 -24.74 17.08 5.00
CA ASP A 98 -25.03 16.29 6.20
C ASP A 98 -24.62 14.83 6.05
N ALA A 99 -24.81 14.26 4.85
CA ALA A 99 -24.40 12.89 4.55
C ALA A 99 -22.88 12.76 4.56
N LEU A 100 -22.15 13.77 4.09
CA LEU A 100 -20.67 13.77 4.12
C LEU A 100 -20.10 13.89 5.53
N GLY A 101 -20.82 14.51 6.47
CA GLY A 101 -20.35 14.70 7.84
C GLY A 101 -20.10 13.39 8.61
N GLY A 102 -20.75 12.30 8.20
CA GLY A 102 -20.57 10.97 8.77
C GLY A 102 -19.38 10.18 8.23
N TYR A 103 -18.61 10.72 7.28
CA TYR A 103 -17.52 9.99 6.63
C TYR A 103 -16.19 10.72 6.69
N CYS A 104 -15.12 9.94 6.83
CA CYS A 104 -13.76 10.31 6.52
C CYS A 104 -13.47 9.97 5.07
N VAL A 105 -12.84 10.87 4.33
CA VAL A 105 -12.61 10.73 2.89
C VAL A 105 -11.13 10.72 2.57
N LEU A 106 -10.71 9.76 1.76
CA LEU A 106 -9.34 9.61 1.27
C LEU A 106 -9.40 9.20 -0.21
N GLY A 107 -8.66 9.87 -1.09
CA GLY A 107 -8.62 9.43 -2.48
C GLY A 107 -7.92 10.41 -3.42
N GLU A 108 -7.33 9.84 -4.46
CA GLU A 108 -6.73 10.58 -5.57
C GLU A 108 -7.70 10.67 -6.74
N LEU A 109 -7.59 11.73 -7.51
CA LEU A 109 -8.52 12.02 -8.58
C LEU A 109 -7.77 12.28 -9.88
N ALA A 110 -8.12 11.54 -10.92
CA ALA A 110 -7.66 11.82 -12.27
C ALA A 110 -8.54 12.88 -12.94
N LEU A 111 -8.00 13.53 -13.97
CA LEU A 111 -8.69 14.60 -14.71
C LEU A 111 -9.98 14.15 -15.40
N ASP A 112 -10.16 12.85 -15.60
CA ASP A 112 -11.35 12.23 -16.18
C ASP A 112 -12.47 11.97 -15.14
N GLY A 113 -12.22 12.25 -13.86
CA GLY A 113 -13.17 11.98 -12.78
C GLY A 113 -13.11 10.56 -12.21
N SER A 114 -12.14 9.75 -12.64
CA SER A 114 -11.84 8.44 -12.03
C SER A 114 -11.04 8.61 -10.73
N ILE A 115 -11.26 7.70 -9.78
CA ILE A 115 -10.61 7.70 -8.47
C ILE A 115 -9.45 6.70 -8.49
N THR A 116 -8.24 7.20 -8.26
CA THR A 116 -7.01 6.42 -8.29
C THR A 116 -6.71 5.80 -6.92
N ALA A 117 -5.99 4.68 -6.93
CA ALA A 117 -5.52 4.00 -5.72
C ALA A 117 -4.65 4.93 -4.86
N VAL A 118 -4.76 4.79 -3.54
CA VAL A 118 -4.04 5.59 -2.55
C VAL A 118 -3.46 4.69 -1.46
N ASN A 119 -2.27 5.02 -0.97
CA ASN A 119 -1.63 4.31 0.12
C ASN A 119 -2.19 4.74 1.49
N GLY A 120 -2.16 3.84 2.48
CA GLY A 120 -2.57 4.18 3.85
C GLY A 120 -4.08 4.10 4.09
N VAL A 121 -4.82 3.39 3.26
CA VAL A 121 -6.28 3.23 3.39
C VAL A 121 -6.64 2.46 4.66
N LEU A 122 -5.87 1.42 5.02
CA LEU A 122 -6.07 0.67 6.27
C LEU A 122 -5.90 1.53 7.55
N PRO A 123 -4.77 2.25 7.77
CA PRO A 123 -4.66 3.12 8.95
C PRO A 123 -5.70 4.24 8.94
N ALA A 124 -6.09 4.76 7.77
CA ALA A 124 -7.19 5.71 7.65
C ALA A 124 -8.54 5.11 8.10
N ALA A 125 -8.83 3.87 7.72
CA ALA A 125 -10.04 3.15 8.12
C ALA A 125 -10.12 2.93 9.63
N ILE A 126 -9.00 2.53 10.25
CA ILE A 126 -8.91 2.36 11.71
C ILE A 126 -9.13 3.69 12.43
N ALA A 127 -8.51 4.77 11.94
CA ALA A 127 -8.69 6.10 12.51
C ALA A 127 -10.11 6.65 12.34
N ALA A 128 -10.77 6.36 11.21
CA ALA A 128 -12.16 6.71 10.96
C ALA A 128 -13.10 5.95 11.90
N GLY A 129 -12.91 4.63 12.05
CA GLY A 129 -13.68 3.79 12.96
C GLY A 129 -13.54 4.21 14.42
N ALA A 130 -12.33 4.58 14.86
CA ALA A 130 -12.10 5.12 16.20
C ALA A 130 -12.86 6.42 16.48
N ARG A 131 -13.22 7.18 15.43
CA ARG A 131 -13.99 8.42 15.51
C ARG A 131 -15.50 8.21 15.29
N GLY A 132 -15.94 6.97 15.04
CA GLY A 132 -17.33 6.66 14.68
C GLY A 132 -17.74 7.22 13.31
N LEU A 133 -16.77 7.47 12.42
CA LEU A 133 -17.02 7.92 11.05
C LEU A 133 -16.87 6.74 10.09
N GLY A 134 -17.67 6.69 9.04
CA GLY A 134 -17.44 5.80 7.89
C GLY A 134 -16.20 6.20 7.09
N LEU A 135 -15.79 5.40 6.11
CA LEU A 135 -14.68 5.70 5.21
C LEU A 135 -15.13 5.71 3.75
N ILE A 136 -14.77 6.77 3.03
CA ILE A 136 -14.82 6.83 1.57
C ILE A 136 -13.41 6.67 1.03
N CYS A 137 -13.17 5.62 0.23
CA CYS A 137 -11.86 5.28 -0.32
C CYS A 137 -11.94 4.88 -1.81
N PRO A 138 -10.83 4.82 -2.54
CA PRO A 138 -10.83 4.33 -3.91
C PRO A 138 -11.28 2.86 -4.00
N ALA A 139 -12.03 2.51 -5.04
CA ALA A 139 -12.41 1.11 -5.31
C ALA A 139 -11.21 0.15 -5.38
N ALA A 140 -10.08 0.61 -5.92
CA ALA A 140 -8.87 -0.19 -6.07
C ALA A 140 -8.26 -0.62 -4.72
N THR A 141 -8.46 0.17 -3.66
CA THR A 141 -7.93 -0.07 -2.31
C THR A 141 -9.03 -0.33 -1.29
N GLY A 142 -10.28 -0.48 -1.74
CA GLY A 142 -11.42 -0.74 -0.87
C GLY A 142 -11.34 -2.09 -0.13
N SER A 143 -10.65 -3.07 -0.71
CA SER A 143 -10.39 -4.35 -0.03
C SER A 143 -9.49 -4.20 1.19
N GLU A 144 -8.54 -3.25 1.19
CA GLU A 144 -7.69 -2.94 2.35
C GLU A 144 -8.50 -2.27 3.47
N ALA A 145 -9.39 -1.33 3.11
CA ALA A 145 -10.29 -0.68 4.08
C ALA A 145 -11.18 -1.70 4.79
N ALA A 146 -11.63 -2.74 4.09
CA ALA A 146 -12.49 -3.77 4.65
C ALA A 146 -11.83 -4.56 5.80
N TRP A 147 -10.49 -4.60 5.86
CA TRP A 147 -9.72 -5.27 6.93
C TRP A 147 -9.73 -4.54 8.26
N ALA A 148 -10.09 -3.25 8.31
CA ALA A 148 -10.14 -2.49 9.56
C ALA A 148 -11.16 -3.05 10.58
N GLY A 149 -12.03 -3.96 10.14
CA GLY A 149 -12.97 -4.68 10.99
C GLY A 149 -14.16 -3.82 11.46
N GLY A 150 -15.16 -4.47 12.05
CA GLY A 150 -16.33 -3.84 12.65
C GLY A 150 -17.43 -3.38 11.67
N ASP A 151 -18.48 -2.78 12.21
CA ASP A 151 -19.64 -2.19 11.51
C ASP A 151 -19.30 -0.87 10.79
N LEU A 152 -18.01 -0.63 10.50
CA LEU A 152 -17.55 0.55 9.76
C LEU A 152 -18.18 0.57 8.37
N ASP A 153 -18.91 1.64 8.06
CA ASP A 153 -19.44 1.83 6.72
C ASP A 153 -18.31 2.27 5.77
N VAL A 154 -18.05 1.46 4.74
CA VAL A 154 -16.97 1.69 3.78
C VAL A 154 -17.56 1.82 2.39
N LEU A 155 -17.39 2.99 1.79
CA LEU A 155 -17.77 3.29 0.43
C LEU A 155 -16.53 3.33 -0.46
N ALA A 156 -16.51 2.51 -1.49
CA ALA A 156 -15.36 2.35 -2.37
C ALA A 156 -15.67 2.74 -3.84
N PRO A 157 -15.85 4.03 -4.17
CA PRO A 157 -16.22 4.45 -5.52
C PRO A 157 -15.09 4.34 -6.52
N ARG A 158 -15.45 4.08 -7.79
CA ARG A 158 -14.55 4.11 -8.95
C ARG A 158 -14.46 5.49 -9.59
N SER A 159 -15.51 6.30 -9.44
CA SER A 159 -15.60 7.64 -10.03
C SER A 159 -16.43 8.58 -9.16
N LEU A 160 -16.24 9.89 -9.35
CA LEU A 160 -17.05 10.91 -8.67
C LEU A 160 -18.54 10.78 -8.97
N ILE A 161 -18.90 10.43 -10.20
CA ILE A 161 -20.29 10.25 -10.62
C ILE A 161 -20.95 9.14 -9.81
N GLN A 162 -20.25 8.02 -9.62
CA GLN A 162 -20.77 6.90 -8.83
C GLN A 162 -21.08 7.32 -7.40
N LEU A 163 -20.18 8.09 -6.79
CA LEU A 163 -20.35 8.60 -5.44
C LEU A 163 -21.50 9.62 -5.35
N ALA A 164 -21.65 10.50 -6.34
CA ALA A 164 -22.79 11.42 -6.40
C ALA A 164 -24.13 10.68 -6.53
N ASN A 165 -24.19 9.62 -7.33
CA ASN A 165 -25.39 8.79 -7.49
C ASN A 165 -25.73 8.02 -6.22
N HIS A 166 -24.71 7.64 -5.43
CA HIS A 166 -24.90 7.03 -4.13
C HIS A 166 -25.60 7.96 -3.14
N PHE A 167 -25.09 9.19 -2.99
CA PHE A 167 -25.72 10.18 -2.11
C PHE A 167 -27.11 10.63 -2.57
N LYS A 168 -27.40 10.55 -3.87
CA LYS A 168 -28.73 10.82 -4.43
C LYS A 168 -29.71 9.64 -4.23
N GLY A 169 -29.24 8.49 -3.76
CA GLY A 169 -30.06 7.27 -3.62
C GLY A 169 -30.36 6.56 -4.95
N SER A 170 -29.79 7.01 -6.06
CA SER A 170 -29.98 6.38 -7.38
C SER A 170 -29.17 5.09 -7.54
N GLN A 171 -28.05 4.96 -6.83
CA GLN A 171 -27.21 3.77 -6.86
C GLN A 171 -26.66 3.46 -5.47
N VAL A 172 -27.21 2.46 -4.80
CA VAL A 172 -26.65 2.00 -3.51
C VAL A 172 -25.36 1.22 -3.77
N MET A 173 -24.30 1.60 -3.06
CA MET A 173 -23.01 0.91 -3.15
C MET A 173 -22.94 -0.13 -2.04
N ALA A 174 -22.49 -1.32 -2.40
CA ALA A 174 -22.19 -2.35 -1.42
C ALA A 174 -20.81 -2.09 -0.79
N ARG A 175 -20.68 -2.49 0.47
CA ARG A 175 -19.40 -2.51 1.18
C ARG A 175 -18.41 -3.42 0.41
N PRO A 176 -17.15 -2.99 0.20
CA PRO A 176 -16.15 -3.83 -0.45
C PRO A 176 -15.86 -5.07 0.41
N GLU A 177 -15.64 -6.21 -0.26
CA GLU A 177 -15.23 -7.43 0.41
C GLU A 177 -13.72 -7.40 0.71
N PRO A 178 -13.29 -7.87 1.89
CA PRO A 178 -11.89 -8.00 2.20
C PRO A 178 -11.27 -9.02 1.26
N SER A 179 -10.29 -8.58 0.47
CA SER A 179 -9.49 -9.45 -0.37
C SER A 179 -8.03 -9.34 0.04
N VAL A 180 -7.34 -10.47 -0.01
CA VAL A 180 -5.88 -10.49 0.07
C VAL A 180 -5.38 -10.25 -1.35
N ALA A 181 -4.53 -9.23 -1.54
CA ALA A 181 -3.82 -9.09 -2.81
C ALA A 181 -3.14 -10.43 -3.12
N GLY A 182 -3.51 -11.05 -4.24
CA GLY A 182 -2.89 -12.29 -4.66
C GLY A 182 -1.38 -12.08 -4.71
N LEU A 183 -0.62 -12.99 -4.10
CA LEU A 183 0.84 -12.98 -4.20
C LEU A 183 1.22 -12.80 -5.68
N ALA A 184 1.96 -11.72 -5.96
CA ALA A 184 2.39 -11.37 -7.30
C ALA A 184 3.35 -12.45 -7.81
N GLY A 185 2.80 -13.49 -8.45
CA GLY A 185 3.55 -14.61 -8.99
C GLY A 185 4.48 -15.30 -7.99
N PRO A 186 5.32 -16.24 -8.46
CA PRO A 186 6.47 -16.68 -7.69
C PRO A 186 7.42 -15.48 -7.49
N LEU A 187 7.64 -15.09 -6.24
CA LEU A 187 8.73 -14.19 -5.88
C LEU A 187 10.08 -14.88 -6.21
N PRO A 188 11.12 -14.12 -6.62
CA PRO A 188 12.44 -14.68 -6.80
C PRO A 188 12.93 -15.37 -5.53
N ASP A 189 13.38 -16.62 -5.66
CA ASP A 189 13.92 -17.42 -4.56
C ASP A 189 15.46 -17.36 -4.61
N LEU A 190 16.12 -17.60 -3.48
CA LEU A 190 17.58 -17.75 -3.43
C LEU A 190 18.05 -18.93 -4.30
N SER A 191 17.17 -19.88 -4.63
CA SER A 191 17.47 -20.90 -5.66
C SER A 191 17.75 -20.30 -7.03
N ASP A 192 17.18 -19.14 -7.35
CA ASP A 192 17.36 -18.45 -8.63
C ASP A 192 18.72 -17.74 -8.73
N ILE A 193 19.40 -17.57 -7.58
CA ILE A 193 20.77 -17.05 -7.50
C ILE A 193 21.80 -18.16 -7.83
N LYS A 194 21.39 -19.43 -7.82
CA LYS A 194 22.29 -20.55 -8.12
C LYS A 194 22.71 -20.51 -9.60
N GLY A 195 23.96 -20.12 -9.83
CA GLY A 195 24.55 -19.95 -11.17
C GLY A 195 24.69 -18.49 -11.62
N GLN A 196 24.24 -17.53 -10.80
CA GLN A 196 24.39 -16.09 -11.06
C GLN A 196 25.49 -15.50 -10.16
N GLU A 197 26.73 -15.53 -10.63
CA GLU A 197 27.90 -15.02 -9.88
C GLU A 197 27.74 -13.56 -9.43
N GLY A 198 27.10 -12.72 -10.26
CA GLY A 198 26.83 -11.31 -9.92
C GLY A 198 25.85 -11.13 -8.76
N ALA A 199 24.75 -11.90 -8.76
CA ALA A 199 23.75 -11.85 -7.70
C ALA A 199 24.28 -12.43 -6.37
N LYS A 200 25.08 -13.50 -6.45
CA LYS A 200 25.78 -14.07 -5.29
C LYS A 200 26.74 -13.07 -4.67
N ARG A 201 27.57 -12.40 -5.48
CA ARG A 201 28.49 -11.36 -5.01
C ARG A 201 27.76 -10.17 -4.39
N ALA A 202 26.61 -9.76 -4.93
CA ALA A 202 25.79 -8.70 -4.34
C ALA A 202 25.26 -9.10 -2.95
N LEU A 203 24.82 -10.35 -2.77
CA LEU A 203 24.39 -10.89 -1.48
C LEU A 203 25.54 -10.93 -0.46
N GLU A 204 26.74 -11.33 -0.91
CA GLU A 204 27.96 -11.36 -0.08
C GLU A 204 28.37 -9.94 0.36
N ILE A 205 28.29 -8.95 -0.54
CA ILE A 205 28.57 -7.55 -0.22
C ILE A 205 27.56 -7.00 0.79
N ALA A 206 26.26 -7.30 0.61
CA ALA A 206 25.22 -6.91 1.56
C ALA A 206 25.45 -7.52 2.95
N ALA A 207 25.83 -8.80 3.02
CA ALA A 207 26.16 -9.48 4.27
C ALA A 207 27.43 -8.92 4.94
N ALA A 208 28.49 -8.67 4.16
CA ALA A 208 29.73 -8.07 4.66
C ALA A 208 29.53 -6.62 5.13
N GLY A 209 28.61 -5.88 4.51
CA GLY A 209 28.21 -4.53 4.89
C GLY A 209 27.20 -4.45 6.03
N GLY A 210 26.71 -5.59 6.55
CA GLY A 210 25.70 -5.62 7.61
C GLY A 210 24.33 -5.10 7.18
N HIS A 211 24.00 -5.13 5.88
CA HIS A 211 22.69 -4.74 5.39
C HIS A 211 21.65 -5.83 5.71
N ASN A 212 20.45 -5.39 6.07
CA ASN A 212 19.33 -6.30 6.34
C ASN A 212 18.77 -6.84 5.02
N LEU A 213 18.60 -8.17 4.94
CA LEU A 213 17.94 -8.86 3.84
C LEU A 213 16.53 -9.25 4.29
N LEU A 214 15.52 -8.72 3.61
CA LEU A 214 14.12 -9.12 3.83
C LEU A 214 13.88 -10.45 3.12
N MET A 215 13.62 -11.51 3.88
CA MET A 215 13.27 -12.83 3.34
C MET A 215 11.78 -13.09 3.48
N SER A 216 11.06 -13.07 2.36
CA SER A 216 9.64 -13.43 2.29
C SER A 216 9.52 -14.89 1.85
N TRP A 217 9.37 -15.82 2.80
CA TRP A 217 9.22 -17.24 2.49
C TRP A 217 7.77 -17.56 2.11
N HIS A 218 7.59 -18.30 1.01
CA HIS A 218 6.34 -19.00 0.73
C HIS A 218 6.58 -20.49 0.99
N THR A 219 5.96 -21.11 2.00
CA THR A 219 6.02 -22.58 2.13
C THR A 219 5.30 -23.19 0.93
N ARG A 220 6.06 -23.56 -0.08
CA ARG A 220 5.66 -24.60 -1.00
C ARG A 220 6.21 -25.89 -0.41
N LEU A 221 5.45 -26.51 0.50
CA LEU A 221 5.75 -27.86 0.98
C LEU A 221 5.57 -28.83 -0.20
N THR A 222 6.60 -28.95 -1.03
CA THR A 222 6.70 -30.02 -2.01
C THR A 222 6.87 -31.32 -1.24
N ARG A 223 5.78 -32.07 -1.21
CA ARG A 223 5.69 -33.45 -0.74
C ARG A 223 6.35 -34.33 -1.81
N GLU A 224 7.68 -34.37 -1.86
CA GLU A 224 8.41 -35.29 -2.74
C GLU A 224 9.42 -36.18 -2.00
N LYS A 225 9.47 -37.42 -2.49
CA LYS A 225 9.84 -38.67 -1.83
C LYS A 225 11.32 -38.78 -1.44
N PRO A 226 11.67 -39.58 -0.42
CA PRO A 226 13.05 -39.83 -0.04
C PRO A 226 13.78 -40.65 -1.12
N GLY A 227 14.77 -40.04 -1.76
CA GLY A 227 15.83 -40.74 -2.49
C GLY A 227 16.88 -41.32 -1.54
N PRO A 228 17.74 -42.26 -2.00
CA PRO A 228 18.56 -43.12 -1.15
C PRO A 228 19.76 -42.43 -0.47
N TYR A 229 19.92 -41.11 -0.61
CA TYR A 229 20.97 -40.36 0.08
C TYR A 229 20.32 -39.53 1.20
N GLY A 230 20.38 -40.06 2.41
CA GLY A 230 19.84 -39.45 3.61
C GLY A 230 20.45 -38.08 3.87
N TRP A 231 19.67 -37.02 3.61
CA TRP A 231 19.94 -35.71 4.18
C TRP A 231 19.40 -35.70 5.60
N ALA A 232 20.32 -35.56 6.55
CA ALA A 232 20.02 -35.40 7.95
C ALA A 232 19.00 -34.26 8.12
N SER A 233 17.93 -34.59 8.82
CA SER A 233 16.90 -33.70 9.35
C SER A 233 17.52 -32.42 9.93
N CYS A 234 17.28 -31.29 9.26
CA CYS A 234 17.55 -29.97 9.81
C CYS A 234 16.50 -29.69 10.91
N PRO A 235 16.89 -29.37 12.16
CA PRO A 235 15.92 -29.06 13.20
C PRO A 235 15.20 -27.76 12.86
N ARG A 236 13.87 -27.78 12.95
CA ARG A 236 12.99 -26.61 12.81
C ARG A 236 13.46 -25.48 13.73
N PRO A 237 13.69 -24.25 13.27
CA PRO A 237 13.75 -23.11 14.16
C PRO A 237 12.31 -22.74 14.55
N THR A 238 11.93 -23.05 15.78
CA THR A 238 10.76 -22.45 16.44
C THR A 238 10.96 -20.94 16.50
N ALA A 239 10.15 -20.20 15.75
CA ALA A 239 10.09 -18.75 15.83
C ALA A 239 9.39 -18.34 17.13
N THR A 240 10.16 -18.03 18.17
CA THR A 240 9.69 -17.22 19.29
C THR A 240 9.91 -15.75 18.96
N PHE A 241 8.80 -15.06 18.72
CA PHE A 241 8.67 -13.62 18.71
C PHE A 241 9.02 -13.09 20.11
N GLY A 242 9.97 -12.16 20.23
CA GLY A 242 10.34 -11.62 21.54
C GLY A 242 11.53 -10.67 21.50
N SER A 243 11.24 -9.39 21.70
CA SER A 243 12.15 -8.26 21.89
C SER A 243 13.41 -8.55 22.74
N ARG A 244 14.60 -8.24 22.18
CA ARG A 244 15.78 -7.54 22.79
C ARG A 244 17.07 -7.95 22.07
N ALA A 245 17.90 -6.96 21.74
CA ALA A 245 19.26 -7.10 21.18
C ALA A 245 20.28 -7.63 22.22
N PRO A 246 21.59 -7.76 21.89
CA PRO A 246 22.19 -8.67 20.91
C PRO A 246 23.23 -9.60 21.60
N SER A 247 23.31 -10.88 21.22
CA SER A 247 24.45 -11.72 21.62
C SER A 247 24.87 -12.67 20.50
N ARG A 248 26.05 -12.37 19.96
CA ARG A 248 26.99 -13.22 19.23
C ARG A 248 26.61 -14.71 19.17
N CYS A 249 26.30 -15.20 17.96
CA CYS A 249 26.47 -16.62 17.64
C CYS A 249 27.65 -16.75 16.68
N ALA A 250 28.75 -17.25 17.23
CA ALA A 250 29.99 -17.50 16.54
C ALA A 250 29.84 -18.66 15.53
N ALA A 251 30.37 -18.44 14.33
CA ALA A 251 30.72 -19.51 13.41
C ALA A 251 31.86 -20.34 14.01
N THR A 252 31.71 -21.66 14.07
CA THR A 252 32.84 -22.55 14.35
C THR A 252 32.73 -23.83 13.52
N ALA A 253 33.55 -23.85 12.46
CA ALA A 253 34.34 -24.94 11.91
C ALA A 253 33.70 -26.32 11.66
N CYS A 254 33.58 -26.68 10.38
CA CYS A 254 33.81 -28.05 9.92
C CYS A 254 35.04 -28.08 9.01
N ALA A 255 36.21 -28.31 9.60
CA ALA A 255 37.43 -28.68 8.90
C ALA A 255 37.65 -30.20 9.00
N GLY A 256 37.84 -30.84 7.85
CA GLY A 256 38.70 -32.02 7.72
C GLY A 256 38.06 -33.41 7.82
N ARG A 257 38.08 -34.16 6.70
CA ARG A 257 38.74 -35.48 6.64
C ARG A 257 38.98 -35.91 5.19
N SER A 258 40.27 -35.99 4.84
CA SER A 258 40.82 -36.67 3.67
C SER A 258 40.85 -38.19 3.89
N PRO A 259 40.60 -39.04 2.88
CA PRO A 259 40.76 -40.49 3.01
C PRO A 259 42.12 -40.96 2.47
N ARG A 260 42.87 -41.73 3.28
CA ARG A 260 44.01 -42.53 2.82
C ARG A 260 43.75 -44.04 3.03
N ARG A 261 43.83 -44.75 1.88
CA ARG A 261 44.36 -46.11 1.62
C ARG A 261 43.68 -47.34 2.24
N THR A 262 43.40 -48.33 1.38
CA THR A 262 44.14 -49.62 1.34
C THR A 262 44.04 -50.30 -0.02
N ARG A 263 45.14 -50.96 -0.42
CA ARG A 263 45.40 -51.72 -1.66
C ARG A 263 44.69 -53.08 -1.67
N GLY A 264 44.31 -53.56 -2.86
CA GLY A 264 44.09 -54.97 -3.18
C GLY A 264 44.50 -55.25 -4.64
N ARG A 265 45.51 -56.11 -4.84
CA ARG A 265 46.12 -56.50 -6.14
C ARG A 265 45.33 -57.59 -6.86
N ARG A 266 45.39 -57.59 -8.20
CA ARG A 266 45.55 -58.69 -9.21
C ARG A 266 44.90 -58.25 -10.54
N SER A 267 45.29 -58.62 -11.74
CA SER A 267 46.57 -58.92 -12.42
C SER A 267 46.23 -59.16 -13.91
N ALA A 268 47.09 -58.66 -14.80
CA ALA A 268 47.46 -59.21 -16.12
C ALA A 268 46.59 -59.00 -17.39
N ALA A 269 47.35 -58.85 -18.51
CA ALA A 269 47.06 -59.08 -19.94
C ALA A 269 46.42 -57.89 -20.72
N SER A 270 47.21 -57.10 -21.48
CA SER A 270 47.54 -57.24 -22.93
C SER A 270 46.35 -56.87 -23.82
N SER A 271 46.39 -56.11 -24.92
CA SER A 271 47.43 -55.56 -25.80
C SER A 271 46.71 -54.85 -26.96
N SER A 272 47.38 -53.89 -27.60
CA SER A 272 47.31 -53.61 -29.06
C SER A 272 46.27 -52.63 -29.66
N THR A 273 46.82 -51.71 -30.46
CA THR A 273 46.38 -51.27 -31.82
C THR A 273 45.23 -50.25 -31.90
N ARG A 274 45.53 -48.96 -32.15
CA ARG A 274 45.46 -48.27 -33.46
C ARG A 274 44.18 -48.58 -34.27
N HIS A 275 43.34 -47.57 -34.43
CA HIS A 275 43.02 -46.97 -35.73
C HIS A 275 42.64 -45.51 -35.55
#